data_AF-A0A3C1ULG3-F1
#
_entry.id   AF-A0A3C1ULG3-F1
#
_cell.length_a   1.000
_cell.length_b   1.000
_cell.length_c   1.000
_cell.angle_alpha   90.00
_cell.angle_beta   90.00
_cell.angle_gamma   90.00
#
_symmetry.space_group_name_H-M   'P 1'
#
loop_
_entity.id
_entity.type
_entity.pdbx_description
1 polymer ?
#
loop_
_entity_poly.entity_id
_entity_poly.type
_entity_poly.pdbx_seq_one_letter_code
_entity_poly.pdbx_strand_id
1 'polypeptide(L)'
;DGGSQYLSWSEDEGNTWSQPVPSEIRSPVSPASMERIPRTGDLLLVWNDHADIPEVLKGRRTPLSVAISRDEGRHWTRSVALENDPEGWYCYTAIECMGDHVILGHSAGDRRTGGLNCLQMTRFELSWLYDILGETQKVRAQ
;
A
#
# COMPACT_ATOMS: atom_id res chain seq x y z
N ASP A 1 -10.66 3.06 16.63
CA ASP A 1 -9.58 2.65 15.71
C ASP A 1 -8.23 3.03 16.34
N GLY A 2 -7.10 2.60 15.77
CA GLY A 2 -5.76 2.96 16.23
C GLY A 2 -5.03 3.96 15.30
N GLY A 3 -5.72 4.54 14.33
CA GLY A 3 -5.18 5.52 13.36
C GLY A 3 -4.02 5.06 12.45
N SER A 4 -3.65 3.78 12.50
CA SER A 4 -2.53 3.20 11.76
C SER A 4 -2.70 1.71 11.57
N GLN A 5 -1.92 1.15 10.64
CA GLN A 5 -1.71 -0.30 10.58
C GLN A 5 -0.79 -0.72 11.74
N TYR A 6 -1.06 -1.88 12.34
CA TYR A 6 -0.25 -2.42 13.43
C TYR A 6 0.72 -3.45 12.89
N LEU A 7 1.90 -3.52 13.51
CA LEU A 7 2.95 -4.46 13.15
C LEU A 7 3.09 -5.52 14.24
N SER A 8 3.35 -6.73 13.80
CA SER A 8 3.73 -7.86 14.64
C SER A 8 4.65 -8.74 13.82
N TRP A 9 5.59 -9.41 14.49
CA TRP A 9 6.61 -10.24 13.85
C TRP A 9 6.53 -11.65 14.39
N SER A 10 6.84 -12.61 13.52
CA SER A 10 7.03 -14.01 13.86
C SER A 10 8.46 -14.41 13.52
N GLU A 11 9.07 -15.20 14.41
CA GLU A 11 10.40 -15.79 14.23
C GLU A 11 10.31 -17.31 14.01
N ASP A 12 9.10 -17.86 13.92
CA ASP A 12 8.79 -19.29 13.88
C ASP A 12 7.78 -19.65 12.78
N GLU A 13 7.92 -19.01 11.62
CA GLU A 13 7.13 -19.28 10.41
C GLU A 13 5.61 -19.04 10.59
N GLY A 14 5.24 -18.11 11.46
CA GLY A 14 3.86 -17.68 11.68
C GLY A 14 3.10 -18.43 12.77
N ASN A 15 3.77 -19.31 13.53
CA ASN A 15 3.14 -20.06 14.62
C ASN A 15 2.85 -19.17 15.83
N THR A 16 3.81 -18.32 16.19
CA THR A 16 3.66 -17.31 17.25
C THR A 16 4.05 -15.93 16.74
N TRP A 17 3.51 -14.92 17.42
CA TRP A 17 3.61 -13.52 17.00
C TRP A 17 3.92 -12.65 18.21
N SER A 18 4.75 -11.63 18.01
CA SER A 18 5.01 -10.61 19.02
C SER A 18 3.72 -9.83 19.34
N GLN A 19 3.70 -9.15 20.48
CA GLN A 19 2.62 -8.21 20.76
C GLN A 19 2.53 -7.15 19.65
N PRO A 20 1.33 -6.86 19.10
CA PRO A 20 1.18 -5.85 18.07
C PRO A 20 1.53 -4.45 18.57
N VAL A 21 2.25 -3.69 17.75
CA VAL A 21 2.63 -2.29 18.02
C VAL A 21 2.10 -1.37 16.92
N PRO A 22 1.74 -0.11 17.23
CA PRO A 22 1.37 0.85 16.21
C PRO A 22 2.55 1.15 15.28
N SER A 23 2.26 1.51 14.02
CA SER A 23 3.28 1.91 13.04
C SER A 23 3.07 3.34 12.53
N GLU A 24 4.02 3.80 11.73
CA GLU A 24 3.89 5.05 10.98
C GLU A 24 3.05 4.92 9.70
N ILE A 25 2.51 3.74 9.39
CA ILE A 25 1.58 3.53 8.27
C ILE A 25 0.19 4.05 8.69
N ARG A 26 0.03 5.37 8.65
CA ARG A 26 -1.21 6.07 9.01
C ARG A 26 -2.31 5.72 8.01
N SER A 27 -3.45 5.31 8.54
CA SER A 27 -4.55 4.75 7.74
C SER A 27 -5.90 4.95 8.44
N PRO A 28 -7.00 5.13 7.69
CA PRO A 28 -8.35 5.01 8.23
C PRO A 28 -8.67 3.53 8.48
N VAL A 29 -9.93 3.22 8.82
CA VAL A 29 -10.43 1.84 8.90
C VAL A 29 -10.57 1.25 7.48
N SER A 30 -9.43 0.90 6.91
CA SER A 30 -9.24 0.21 5.64
C SER A 30 -8.02 -0.73 5.74
N PRO A 31 -8.02 -1.86 5.00
CA PRO A 31 -6.86 -2.74 4.95
C PRO A 31 -5.68 -2.09 4.21
N ALA A 32 -4.48 -2.44 4.62
CA ALA A 32 -3.28 -2.33 3.80
C ALA A 32 -2.90 -3.70 3.26
N SER A 33 -2.24 -3.71 2.10
CA SER A 33 -1.71 -4.93 1.47
C SER A 33 -0.24 -4.73 1.16
N MET A 34 0.53 -5.81 1.25
CA MET A 34 1.98 -5.76 1.03
C MET A 34 2.44 -6.99 0.27
N GLU A 35 3.38 -6.81 -0.65
CA GLU A 35 3.99 -7.90 -1.42
C GLU A 35 5.48 -7.63 -1.59
N ARG A 36 6.30 -8.68 -1.62
CA ARG A 36 7.71 -8.57 -1.98
C ARG A 36 7.86 -8.56 -3.49
N ILE A 37 8.50 -7.52 -4.02
CA ILE A 37 8.85 -7.42 -5.45
C ILE A 37 9.93 -8.48 -5.75
N PRO A 38 9.68 -9.51 -6.56
CA PRO A 38 10.63 -10.63 -6.71
C PRO A 38 12.01 -10.22 -7.24
N ARG A 39 12.05 -9.25 -8.16
CA ARG A 39 13.28 -8.81 -8.86
C ARG A 39 14.27 -8.07 -7.96
N THR A 40 13.77 -7.29 -6.99
CA THR A 40 14.59 -6.44 -6.11
C THR A 40 14.63 -6.98 -4.68
N GLY A 41 13.57 -7.68 -4.29
CA GLY A 41 13.32 -8.10 -2.92
C GLY A 41 12.80 -7.01 -2.01
N ASP A 42 12.58 -5.80 -2.53
CA ASP A 42 11.95 -4.71 -1.80
C ASP A 42 10.49 -5.07 -1.50
N LEU A 43 9.91 -4.47 -0.46
CA LEU A 43 8.49 -4.59 -0.14
C LEU A 43 7.72 -3.45 -0.79
N LEU A 44 6.64 -3.77 -1.48
CA LEU A 44 5.64 -2.83 -1.97
C LEU A 44 4.46 -2.82 -0.99
N LEU A 45 4.10 -1.65 -0.49
CA LEU A 45 2.92 -1.44 0.35
C LEU A 45 1.87 -0.66 -0.42
N VAL A 46 0.61 -1.07 -0.31
CA VAL A 46 -0.56 -0.38 -0.86
C VAL A 46 -1.55 -0.12 0.27
N TRP A 47 -1.93 1.14 0.50
CA TRP A 47 -2.85 1.52 1.58
C TRP A 47 -3.52 2.87 1.32
N ASN A 48 -4.46 3.26 2.17
CA ASN A 48 -4.98 4.63 2.17
C ASN A 48 -4.13 5.52 3.08
N ASP A 49 -3.20 6.26 2.48
CA ASP A 49 -2.25 7.05 3.24
C ASP A 49 -2.88 8.27 3.88
N HIS A 50 -2.91 8.25 5.22
CA HIS A 50 -3.47 9.29 6.06
C HIS A 50 -2.42 10.06 6.86
N ALA A 51 -1.13 9.96 6.52
CA ALA A 51 -0.06 10.66 7.23
C ALA A 51 -0.27 12.18 7.25
N ASP A 52 -0.62 12.74 6.08
CA ASP A 52 -0.83 14.18 5.89
C ASP A 52 -2.21 14.50 5.26
N ILE A 53 -3.23 13.73 5.61
CA ILE A 53 -4.58 13.89 5.03
C ILE A 53 -5.30 15.14 5.57
N PRO A 54 -5.99 15.92 4.71
CA PRO A 54 -6.85 16.99 5.19
C PRO A 54 -7.95 16.47 6.13
N GLU A 55 -8.27 17.22 7.19
CA GLU A 55 -9.26 16.80 8.21
C GLU A 55 -10.63 16.45 7.60
N VAL A 56 -11.04 17.14 6.52
CA VAL A 56 -12.29 16.87 5.79
C VAL A 56 -12.35 15.48 5.14
N LEU A 57 -11.19 14.86 4.90
CA LEU A 57 -11.07 13.51 4.32
C LEU A 57 -10.74 12.44 5.36
N LYS A 58 -10.64 12.80 6.64
CA LYS A 58 -10.37 11.84 7.71
C LYS A 58 -11.42 10.72 7.75
N GLY A 59 -10.95 9.48 7.89
CA GLY A 59 -11.80 8.29 7.87
C GLY A 59 -12.32 7.88 6.48
N ARG A 60 -12.06 8.64 5.42
CA ARG A 60 -12.39 8.24 4.05
C ARG A 60 -11.36 7.25 3.51
N ARG A 61 -11.73 6.43 2.55
CA ARG A 61 -10.82 5.43 1.94
C ARG A 61 -10.18 5.96 0.66
N THR A 62 -9.53 7.11 0.79
CA THR A 62 -8.83 7.83 -0.28
C THR A 62 -7.73 8.70 0.35
N PRO A 63 -6.57 8.91 -0.29
CA PRO A 63 -6.13 8.33 -1.57
C PRO A 63 -5.87 6.82 -1.49
N LEU A 64 -5.73 6.15 -2.63
CA LEU A 64 -5.06 4.85 -2.71
C LEU A 64 -3.60 5.11 -3.07
N SER A 65 -2.68 4.74 -2.18
CA SER A 65 -1.26 5.09 -2.28
C SER A 65 -0.37 3.87 -2.24
N VAL A 66 0.84 4.02 -2.79
CA VAL A 66 1.91 3.03 -2.74
C VAL A 66 3.22 3.58 -2.21
N ALA A 67 4.03 2.74 -1.59
CA ALA A 67 5.40 3.05 -1.20
C ALA A 67 6.27 1.79 -1.21
N ILE A 68 7.58 2.00 -1.22
CA ILE A 68 8.57 0.92 -1.22
C ILE A 68 9.32 0.93 0.11
N SER A 69 9.61 -0.26 0.64
CA SER A 69 10.60 -0.45 1.70
C SER A 69 11.74 -1.35 1.21
N ARG A 70 12.96 -0.96 1.56
CA ARG A 70 14.20 -1.65 1.15
C ARG A 70 14.89 -2.38 2.30
N ASP A 71 14.31 -2.30 3.48
CA ASP A 71 14.88 -2.77 4.74
C ASP A 71 13.85 -3.52 5.57
N GLU A 72 13.07 -4.37 4.90
CA GLU A 72 12.12 -5.29 5.51
C GLU A 72 11.01 -4.57 6.30
N GLY A 73 10.54 -3.43 5.79
CA GLY A 73 9.41 -2.68 6.33
C GLY A 73 9.76 -1.76 7.49
N ARG A 74 11.05 -1.57 7.80
CA ARG A 74 11.52 -0.68 8.88
C ARG A 74 11.34 0.79 8.49
N HIS A 75 11.69 1.13 7.26
CA HIS A 75 11.48 2.46 6.70
C HIS A 75 10.78 2.36 5.35
N TRP A 76 9.97 3.38 5.05
CA TRP A 76 9.21 3.50 3.82
C TRP A 76 9.65 4.76 3.08
N THR A 77 9.66 4.72 1.76
CA THR A 77 9.77 5.93 0.93
C THR A 77 8.58 6.85 1.16
N ARG A 78 8.62 8.07 0.58
CA ARG A 78 7.38 8.84 0.41
C ARG A 78 6.33 8.01 -0.32
N SER A 79 5.06 8.25 -0.02
CA SER A 79 3.95 7.61 -0.73
C SER A 79 3.70 8.28 -2.09
N VAL A 80 3.19 7.50 -3.03
CA VAL A 80 2.73 7.95 -4.34
C VAL A 80 1.26 7.57 -4.47
N ALA A 81 0.40 8.56 -4.66
CA ALA A 81 -1.02 8.32 -4.87
C ALA A 81 -1.27 7.75 -6.28
N LEU A 82 -1.92 6.58 -6.34
CA LEU A 82 -2.44 6.00 -7.58
C LEU A 82 -3.84 6.53 -7.89
N GLU A 83 -4.65 6.74 -6.85
CA GLU A 83 -5.99 7.31 -6.93
C GLU A 83 -6.15 8.37 -5.84
N ASN A 84 -6.73 9.53 -6.16
CA ASN A 84 -6.83 10.65 -5.21
C ASN A 84 -8.15 11.42 -5.26
N ASP A 85 -9.20 10.86 -5.88
CA ASP A 85 -10.54 11.46 -5.81
C ASP A 85 -11.00 11.56 -4.34
N PRO A 86 -11.32 12.77 -3.82
CA PRO A 86 -11.84 12.96 -2.46
C PRO A 86 -13.13 12.20 -2.14
N GLU A 87 -13.93 11.87 -3.14
CA GLU A 87 -15.15 11.05 -3.03
C GLU A 87 -14.90 9.58 -3.37
N GLY A 88 -13.69 9.23 -3.78
CA GLY A 88 -13.27 7.87 -4.07
C GLY A 88 -13.32 6.96 -2.83
N TRP A 89 -13.52 5.68 -3.08
CA TRP A 89 -13.52 4.64 -2.07
C TRP A 89 -12.74 3.44 -2.56
N TYR A 90 -11.52 3.26 -2.04
CA TYR A 90 -10.58 2.24 -2.51
C TYR A 90 -10.13 1.35 -1.37
N CYS A 91 -10.28 0.02 -1.48
CA CYS A 91 -9.86 -0.93 -0.44
C CYS A 91 -9.87 -2.39 -0.91
N TYR A 92 -9.44 -3.30 -0.02
CA TYR A 92 -9.37 -4.75 -0.24
C TYR A 92 -8.50 -5.09 -1.47
N THR A 93 -7.27 -4.59 -1.45
CA THR A 93 -6.35 -4.71 -2.58
C THR A 93 -5.63 -6.06 -2.57
N ALA A 94 -5.68 -6.77 -3.69
CA ALA A 94 -4.73 -7.81 -4.05
C ALA A 94 -3.62 -7.21 -4.91
N ILE A 95 -2.40 -7.72 -4.75
CA ILE A 95 -1.19 -7.29 -5.46
C ILE A 95 -0.62 -8.52 -6.16
N GLU A 96 -0.11 -8.34 -7.38
CA GLU A 96 0.71 -9.33 -8.09
C GLU A 96 1.82 -8.61 -8.87
N CYS A 97 3.06 -9.03 -8.68
CA CYS A 97 4.20 -8.57 -9.47
C CYS A 97 4.42 -9.48 -10.70
N MET A 98 4.06 -8.99 -11.89
CA MET A 98 4.17 -9.73 -13.15
C MET A 98 5.23 -9.13 -14.09
N GLY A 99 6.42 -9.75 -14.09
CA GLY A 99 7.57 -9.25 -14.85
C GLY A 99 7.98 -7.87 -14.36
N ASP A 100 7.93 -6.87 -15.25
CA ASP A 100 8.27 -5.47 -14.92
C ASP A 100 7.06 -4.63 -14.46
N HIS A 101 5.91 -5.26 -14.23
CA HIS A 101 4.68 -4.58 -13.84
C HIS A 101 4.16 -5.03 -12.49
N VAL A 102 3.44 -4.14 -11.83
CA VAL A 102 2.55 -4.45 -10.71
C VAL A 102 1.12 -4.40 -11.20
N ILE A 103 0.32 -5.39 -10.81
CA ILE A 103 -1.12 -5.43 -11.03
C ILE A 103 -1.81 -5.38 -9.67
N LEU A 104 -2.76 -4.47 -9.52
CA LEU A 104 -3.61 -4.34 -8.35
C LEU A 104 -5.05 -4.68 -8.74
N GLY A 105 -5.69 -5.57 -7.99
CA GLY A 105 -7.14 -5.76 -8.02
C GLY A 105 -7.75 -5.26 -6.74
N HIS A 106 -8.67 -4.30 -6.79
CA HIS A 106 -9.23 -3.69 -5.58
C HIS A 106 -10.70 -3.29 -5.75
N SER A 107 -11.41 -3.22 -4.61
CA SER A 107 -12.74 -2.64 -4.57
C SER A 107 -12.60 -1.13 -4.68
N ALA A 108 -13.13 -0.59 -5.76
CA ALA A 108 -13.27 0.82 -6.04
C ALA A 108 -14.74 1.23 -5.94
N GLY A 109 -14.97 2.54 -5.92
CA GLY A 109 -16.29 3.11 -5.93
C GLY A 109 -16.23 4.58 -5.62
N ASP A 110 -17.42 5.15 -5.46
CA ASP A 110 -17.61 6.56 -5.25
C ASP A 110 -18.68 6.74 -4.18
N ARG A 111 -18.38 7.53 -3.14
CA ARG A 111 -19.31 7.80 -2.04
C ARG A 111 -20.65 8.37 -2.49
N ARG A 112 -20.70 9.02 -3.65
CA ARG A 112 -21.91 9.59 -4.25
C ARG A 112 -22.84 8.52 -4.82
N THR A 113 -22.31 7.36 -5.23
CA THR A 113 -23.07 6.32 -5.96
C THR A 113 -23.02 4.93 -5.34
N GLY A 114 -22.11 4.70 -4.39
CA GLY A 114 -21.84 3.43 -3.72
C GLY A 114 -20.33 3.21 -3.59
N GLY A 115 -19.83 2.98 -2.37
CA GLY A 115 -18.38 2.91 -2.12
C GLY A 115 -17.70 1.58 -2.50
N LEU A 116 -18.44 0.47 -2.53
CA LEU A 116 -17.90 -0.87 -2.82
C LEU A 116 -18.63 -1.50 -4.01
N ASN A 117 -18.84 -0.72 -5.08
CA ASN A 117 -19.68 -1.10 -6.20
C ASN A 117 -18.91 -1.40 -7.49
N CYS A 118 -17.58 -1.26 -7.49
CA CYS A 118 -16.74 -1.48 -8.66
C CYS A 118 -15.54 -2.36 -8.29
N LEU A 119 -15.21 -3.33 -9.15
CA LEU A 119 -13.90 -3.98 -9.15
C LEU A 119 -13.01 -3.23 -10.14
N GLN A 120 -11.90 -2.68 -9.66
CA GLN A 120 -10.94 -2.01 -10.52
C GLN A 120 -9.63 -2.79 -10.60
N MET A 121 -9.07 -2.84 -11.81
CA MET A 121 -7.71 -3.32 -12.05
C MET A 121 -6.80 -2.12 -12.38
N THR A 122 -5.77 -1.91 -11.57
CA THR A 122 -4.76 -0.88 -11.79
C THR A 122 -3.43 -1.54 -12.13
N ARG A 123 -2.74 -1.08 -13.18
CA ARG A 123 -1.44 -1.60 -13.60
C ARG A 123 -0.44 -0.46 -13.75
N PHE A 124 0.77 -0.64 -13.24
CA PHE A 124 1.87 0.30 -13.46
C PHE A 124 3.21 -0.43 -13.61
N GLU A 125 4.18 0.22 -14.25
CA GLU A 125 5.54 -0.30 -14.39
C GLU A 125 6.33 -0.07 -13.10
N LEU A 126 7.18 -1.03 -12.72
CA LEU A 126 8.06 -0.89 -11.57
C LEU A 126 9.05 0.27 -11.76
N SER A 127 9.65 0.39 -12.94
CA SER A 127 10.58 1.48 -13.30
C SER A 127 9.95 2.84 -13.03
N TRP A 128 8.71 3.06 -13.46
CA TRP A 128 7.98 4.31 -13.22
C TRP A 128 7.90 4.66 -11.73
N LEU A 129 7.60 3.68 -10.87
CA LEU A 129 7.52 3.92 -9.42
C LEU A 129 8.90 4.27 -8.84
N TYR A 130 9.94 3.51 -9.20
CA TYR A 130 11.31 3.79 -8.76
C TYR A 130 11.80 5.16 -9.25
N ASP A 131 11.54 5.53 -10.50
CA ASP A 131 11.92 6.82 -11.09
C ASP A 131 11.23 7.99 -10.38
N ILE A 132 9.92 7.89 -10.14
CA ILE A 132 9.19 8.92 -9.39
C ILE A 132 9.72 9.06 -7.98
N LEU A 133 10.13 7.97 -7.33
CA LEU A 133 10.70 8.01 -5.99
C LEU A 133 12.15 8.54 -5.97
N GLY A 134 12.81 8.65 -7.14
CA GLY A 134 14.23 8.98 -7.23
C GLY A 134 15.13 7.84 -6.76
N GLU A 135 14.65 6.61 -6.90
CA GLU A 135 15.21 5.42 -6.30
C GLU A 135 15.77 4.47 -7.38
N THR A 136 16.95 3.90 -7.18
CA THR A 136 17.53 2.98 -8.18
C THR A 136 16.98 1.57 -8.02
N GLN A 137 16.41 0.98 -9.08
CA GLN A 137 15.95 -0.41 -9.05
C GLN A 137 17.17 -1.38 -8.99
N LYS A 138 17.50 -1.86 -7.79
CA LYS A 138 18.59 -2.83 -7.59
C LYS A 138 18.09 -4.23 -7.93
N VAL A 139 18.62 -4.83 -8.99
CA VAL A 139 18.31 -6.22 -9.34
C VAL A 139 19.09 -7.15 -8.42
N ARG A 140 18.42 -8.12 -7.78
CA ARG A 140 19.12 -9.15 -7.01
C ARG A 140 20.02 -9.97 -7.93
N ALA A 141 21.25 -10.22 -7.51
CA ALA A 141 22.08 -11.25 -8.13
C ALA A 141 21.43 -12.61 -7.88
N GLN A 142 21.33 -13.44 -8.93
CA GLN A 142 20.83 -14.80 -8.86
C GLN A 142 21.72 -15.68 -8.00
#